data_AF-A0A8J7U1H3-F1
#
_entry.id   AF-A0A8J7U1H3-F1
#
_cell.length_a   1.000
_cell.length_b   1.000
_cell.length_c   1.000
_cell.angle_alpha   90.00
_cell.angle_beta   90.00
_cell.angle_gamma   90.00
#
_symmetry.space_group_name_H-M   'P 1'
#
loop_
_entity.id
_entity.type
_entity.pdbx_description
1 polymer ?
#
loop_
_entity_poly.entity_id
_entity_poly.type
_entity_poly.pdbx_seq_one_letter_code
_entity_poly.pdbx_strand_id
1 'polypeptide(L)'
;MTVPDLSGLSVDEAIAIAARLELSLVTADGQPLTGPGLITSQQPAPGELLARHSAITVWIAGPGGDDAGVREPRTPPPATHPHRAEADEP
;
A
#
# COMPACT_ATOMS: atom_id res chain seq x y z
N MET A 1 -0.10 22.02 9.74
CA MET A 1 -1.41 21.65 9.17
C MET A 1 -1.63 20.18 9.42
N THR A 2 -2.86 19.69 9.35
CA THR A 2 -3.08 18.24 9.44
C THR A 2 -2.92 17.60 8.07
N VAL A 3 -2.36 16.40 8.04
CA VAL A 3 -2.30 15.59 6.82
C VAL A 3 -3.71 15.20 6.39
N PRO A 4 -4.13 15.46 5.14
CA PRO A 4 -5.40 14.98 4.62
C PRO A 4 -5.37 13.46 4.44
N ASP A 5 -6.53 12.82 4.56
CA ASP A 5 -6.66 11.41 4.18
C ASP A 5 -6.90 11.29 2.67
N LEU A 6 -5.93 10.70 1.99
CA LEU A 6 -5.92 10.43 0.56
C LEU A 6 -6.11 8.93 0.28
N SER A 7 -6.18 8.10 1.33
CA SER A 7 -6.34 6.66 1.23
C SER A 7 -7.70 6.33 0.60
N GLY A 8 -7.72 5.43 -0.37
CA GLY A 8 -8.94 5.07 -1.10
C GLY A 8 -9.40 6.12 -2.13
N LEU A 9 -8.64 7.19 -2.34
CA LEU A 9 -8.88 8.13 -3.43
C LEU A 9 -8.15 7.70 -4.70
N SER A 10 -8.74 8.05 -5.85
CA SER A 10 -8.06 7.99 -7.14
C SER A 10 -6.90 8.97 -7.17
N VAL A 11 -5.84 8.64 -7.92
CA VAL A 11 -4.67 9.52 -8.07
C VAL A 11 -5.07 10.94 -8.53
N ASP A 12 -6.02 11.06 -9.47
CA ASP A 12 -6.51 12.36 -9.96
C ASP A 12 -7.13 13.22 -8.84
N GLU A 13 -8.04 12.63 -8.06
CA GLU A 13 -8.68 13.29 -6.92
C GLU A 13 -7.65 13.71 -5.85
N ALA A 14 -6.71 12.81 -5.55
CA ALA A 14 -5.66 13.09 -4.58
C ALA A 14 -4.75 14.25 -5.03
N ILE A 15 -4.38 14.29 -6.32
CA ILE A 15 -3.62 15.40 -6.91
C ILE A 15 -4.42 16.71 -6.80
N ALA A 16 -5.71 16.70 -7.10
CA ALA A 16 -6.56 17.88 -7.00
C ALA A 16 -6.66 18.41 -5.55
N ILE A 17 -6.76 17.52 -4.56
CA ILE A 17 -6.78 17.88 -3.14
C ILE A 17 -5.41 18.43 -2.71
N ALA A 18 -4.33 17.74 -3.07
CA ALA A 18 -2.97 18.17 -2.72
C ALA A 18 -2.64 19.55 -3.33
N ALA A 19 -3.03 19.80 -4.59
CA ALA A 19 -2.84 21.08 -5.26
C ALA A 19 -3.58 22.23 -4.55
N ARG A 20 -4.82 21.97 -4.07
CA ARG A 20 -5.59 22.95 -3.28
C ARG A 20 -4.95 23.29 -1.94
N LEU A 21 -4.17 22.35 -1.39
CA LEU A 21 -3.52 22.47 -0.08
C LEU A 21 -2.04 22.83 -0.18
N GLU A 22 -1.53 23.12 -1.38
CA GLU A 22 -0.12 23.42 -1.65
C GLU A 22 0.84 22.30 -1.16
N LEU A 23 0.38 21.04 -1.28
CA LEU A 23 1.13 19.83 -0.92
C LEU A 23 1.71 19.15 -2.16
N SER A 24 2.84 18.47 -1.97
CA SER A 24 3.46 17.66 -3.03
C SER A 24 3.20 16.18 -2.77
N LEU A 25 2.77 15.44 -3.80
CA LEU A 25 2.61 13.99 -3.73
C LEU A 25 3.75 13.30 -4.46
N VAL A 26 4.38 12.34 -3.79
CA VAL A 26 5.47 11.54 -4.35
C VAL A 26 5.19 10.06 -4.16
N THR A 27 5.70 9.23 -5.07
CA THR A 27 5.68 7.78 -4.93
C THR A 27 6.71 7.31 -3.89
N ALA A 28 6.68 6.02 -3.54
CA ALA A 28 7.68 5.40 -2.66
C ALA A 28 9.13 5.60 -3.14
N ASP A 29 9.32 5.71 -4.46
CA ASP A 29 10.61 5.95 -5.12
C ASP A 29 11.03 7.43 -5.13
N GLY A 30 10.23 8.32 -4.53
CA GLY A 30 10.46 9.76 -4.51
C GLY A 30 10.16 10.46 -5.83
N GLN A 31 9.47 9.79 -6.76
CA GLN A 31 9.06 10.38 -8.03
C GLN A 31 7.73 11.13 -7.88
N PRO A 32 7.45 12.16 -8.69
CA PRO A 32 6.14 12.82 -8.69
C PRO A 32 5.01 11.83 -8.98
N LEU A 33 3.94 11.89 -8.19
CA LEU A 33 2.77 11.04 -8.41
C LEU A 33 2.12 11.37 -9.76
N THR A 34 2.06 10.39 -10.66
CA THR A 34 1.50 10.54 -12.01
C THR A 34 0.81 9.25 -12.46
N GLY A 35 -0.20 9.38 -13.32
CA GLY A 35 -0.91 8.25 -13.93
C GLY A 35 -2.18 7.79 -13.18
N PRO A 36 -2.90 6.80 -13.72
CA PRO A 36 -4.10 6.26 -13.09
C PRO A 36 -3.74 5.28 -11.96
N GLY A 37 -4.58 5.21 -10.95
CA GLY A 37 -4.42 4.27 -9.85
C GLY A 37 -5.30 4.64 -8.65
N LEU A 38 -5.31 3.75 -7.66
CA LEU A 38 -5.94 3.99 -6.36
C LEU A 38 -4.86 4.11 -5.29
N ILE A 39 -4.91 5.16 -4.47
CA ILE A 39 -4.01 5.26 -3.32
C ILE A 39 -4.43 4.23 -2.28
N THR A 40 -3.53 3.29 -1.99
CA THR A 40 -3.74 2.25 -0.97
C THR A 40 -3.20 2.64 0.38
N SER A 41 -2.19 3.50 0.40
CA SER A 41 -1.54 3.95 1.63
C SER A 41 -0.85 5.29 1.42
N GLN A 42 -0.63 6.01 2.51
CA GLN A 42 0.10 7.28 2.53
C GLN A 42 0.99 7.38 3.77
N GLN A 43 2.01 8.23 3.66
CA GLN A 43 2.87 8.62 4.76
C GLN A 43 3.30 10.10 4.58
N PRO A 44 3.13 10.96 5.59
CA PRO A 44 2.70 10.65 6.97
C PRO A 44 1.21 10.27 7.10
N ALA A 45 0.83 9.76 8.27
CA ALA A 45 -0.51 9.23 8.48
C ALA A 45 -1.57 10.36 8.46
N PRO A 46 -2.81 10.09 8.03
CA PRO A 46 -3.86 11.09 8.05
C PRO A 46 -4.10 11.62 9.48
N GLY A 47 -4.32 12.93 9.59
CA GLY A 47 -4.48 13.61 10.88
C GLY A 47 -3.18 13.97 11.61
N GLU A 48 -2.01 13.51 11.12
CA GLU A 48 -0.72 13.88 11.70
C GLU A 48 -0.38 15.35 11.42
N LEU A 49 0.52 15.92 12.24
CA LEU A 49 1.00 17.29 12.05
C LEU A 49 2.08 17.33 10.95
N LEU A 50 1.77 18.00 9.86
CA LEU A 50 2.67 18.21 8.74
C LEU A 50 3.16 19.66 8.67
N ALA A 51 4.46 19.83 8.41
CA ALA A 51 5.03 21.13 8.07
C ALA A 51 4.50 21.60 6.71
N ARG A 52 4.29 22.91 6.56
CA ARG A 52 3.80 23.48 5.30
C ARG A 52 4.79 23.17 4.17
N HIS A 53 4.27 22.89 2.97
CA HIS A 53 5.04 22.49 1.78
C HIS A 53 5.79 21.15 1.90
N SER A 54 5.40 20.27 2.82
CA SER A 54 6.00 18.93 2.88
C SER A 54 5.42 18.02 1.78
N ALA A 55 6.21 17.03 1.40
CA ALA A 55 5.76 15.96 0.51
C ALA A 55 5.08 14.85 1.29
N ILE A 56 4.02 14.27 0.72
CA ILE A 56 3.37 13.06 1.19
C ILE A 56 3.76 11.94 0.24
N THR A 57 4.37 10.89 0.80
CA THR A 57 4.65 9.65 0.09
C THR A 57 3.38 8.82 0.01
N VAL A 58 3.00 8.38 -1.19
CA VAL A 58 1.82 7.55 -1.40
C VAL A 58 2.18 6.25 -2.12
N TRP A 59 1.40 5.22 -1.84
CA TRP A 59 1.45 3.94 -2.53
C TRP A 59 0.18 3.78 -3.35
N ILE A 60 0.36 3.36 -4.60
CA ILE A 60 -0.72 3.16 -5.56
C ILE A 60 -0.89 1.68 -5.86
N ALA A 61 -2.13 1.19 -5.84
CA ALA A 61 -2.48 -0.02 -6.54
C ALA A 61 -2.64 0.31 -8.03
N GLY A 62 -1.60 0.01 -8.81
CA GLY A 62 -1.67 0.06 -10.26
C GLY A 62 -2.26 -1.23 -10.84
N PRO A 63 -2.81 -1.20 -12.07
CA PRO A 63 -3.19 -2.41 -12.81
C PRO A 63 -1.99 -3.22 -13.35
N GLY A 64 -0.77 -3.01 -12.84
CA GLY A 64 0.48 -3.55 -13.39
C GLY A 64 1.48 -3.92 -12.31
N GLY A 65 1.04 -4.76 -11.37
CA GLY A 65 1.89 -5.33 -10.32
C GLY A 65 2.42 -6.72 -10.64
N ASP A 66 2.66 -7.05 -11.91
CA ASP A 66 3.15 -8.38 -12.32
C ASP A 66 4.47 -8.26 -13.10
N ASP A 67 5.55 -7.79 -12.47
CA ASP A 67 6.90 -8.38 -12.71
C ASP A 67 7.95 -8.06 -11.63
N ALA A 68 7.57 -7.65 -10.41
CA ALA A 68 8.55 -7.40 -9.33
C ALA A 68 8.05 -7.82 -7.95
N GLY A 69 7.27 -8.91 -7.90
CA GLY A 69 6.62 -9.35 -6.67
C GLY A 69 6.35 -10.84 -6.57
N VAL A 70 7.23 -11.72 -7.05
CA VAL A 70 7.24 -13.10 -6.53
C VAL A 70 7.68 -13.05 -5.07
N ARG A 71 6.73 -12.83 -4.14
CA ARG A 71 6.95 -12.99 -2.70
C ARG A 71 5.72 -13.51 -1.95
N GLU A 72 5.03 -14.47 -2.55
CA GLU A 72 4.39 -15.54 -1.77
C GLU A 72 5.13 -16.83 -2.13
N PRO A 73 5.73 -17.51 -1.13
CA PRO A 73 4.92 -18.49 -0.44
C PRO A 73 5.19 -18.48 1.06
N ARG A 74 4.24 -17.98 1.84
CA ARG A 74 4.09 -18.40 3.25
C ARG A 74 2.62 -18.56 3.57
N THR A 75 1.96 -19.46 2.86
CA THR A 75 0.99 -20.30 3.55
C THR A 75 1.82 -21.07 4.58
N PRO A 76 1.63 -20.88 5.90
CA PRO A 76 2.05 -21.94 6.80
C PRO A 76 1.29 -23.19 6.34
N PRO A 77 1.93 -24.34 6.09
CA PRO A 77 1.16 -25.56 5.97
C PRO A 77 0.35 -25.67 7.27
N PRO A 78 -0.95 -26.00 7.22
CA PRO A 78 -1.60 -26.47 8.43
C PRO A 78 -0.76 -27.64 8.92
N ALA A 79 -0.27 -27.55 10.16
CA ALA A 79 0.39 -28.66 10.83
C ALA A 79 -0.63 -29.79 10.95
N THR A 80 -0.70 -30.63 9.92
CA THR A 80 -1.45 -31.87 9.99
C THR A 80 -0.52 -32.82 10.72
N HIS A 81 -0.73 -32.91 12.03
CA HIS A 81 -0.08 -33.88 12.90
C HIS A 81 -0.11 -35.26 12.24
N PRO A 82 1.02 -35.98 12.14
CA PRO A 82 1.01 -37.37 11.73
C PRO A 82 0.54 -38.22 12.92
N HIS A 83 -0.75 -38.54 12.94
CA HIS A 83 -1.25 -39.66 13.72
C HIS A 83 -2.40 -40.26 12.90
N ARG A 84 -2.15 -41.29 12.10
CA ARG A 84 -2.08 -42.66 12.61
C ARG A 84 -1.56 -43.57 11.50
N ALA A 85 -0.30 -43.98 11.61
CA ALA A 85 0.18 -45.23 11.04
C ALA A 85 0.22 -46.24 12.18
N GLU A 86 -0.86 -46.98 12.34
CA GLU A 86 -0.89 -48.28 13.03
C GLU A 86 -1.68 -49.17 12.07
N ALA A 87 -0.97 -49.81 11.15
CA ALA A 87 -0.44 -51.16 11.31
C ALA A 87 -1.57 -52.20 11.18
N ASP A 88 -1.66 -52.75 9.96
CA ASP A 88 -1.81 -54.16 9.63
C ASP A 88 -1.93 -55.16 10.81
N GLU A 89 -3.02 -55.94 10.77
CA GLU A 89 -3.26 -57.32 11.27
C GLU A 89 -2.99 -57.68 12.75
N PRO A 90 -3.65 -58.72 13.34
CA PRO A 90 -4.11 -60.00 12.76
C PRO A 90 -5.64 -60.24 12.69
#